data_AF-A0A2C5Z4S7-F1
#
_entry.id   AF-A0A2C5Z4S7-F1
#
_cell.length_a   1.000
_cell.length_b   1.000
_cell.length_c   1.000
_cell.angle_alpha   90.00
_cell.angle_beta   90.00
_cell.angle_gamma   90.00
#
_symmetry.space_group_name_H-M   'P 1'
#
loop_
_entity.id
_entity.type
_entity.pdbx_description
1 polymer ?
#
loop_
_entity_poly.entity_id
_entity_poly.type
_entity_poly.pdbx_seq_one_letter_code
_entity_poly.pdbx_strand_id
1 'polypeptide(L)'
;MQRKQTDRNEGALFSDANCQLFKPTTDSKGIQIQHPLNQQQQQQQQQQQQQGAMRPTQALLVGRYRHLRLTTKDVGKGYYKGNRTGSMGQHTKYGGYQIEWAKVRTYVVPNLESFKAGFLFGGASSSSRFAG
;
A
#
# COMPACT_ATOMS: atom_id res chain seq x y z
N MET A 1 -33.65 -35.65 -29.78
CA MET A 1 -32.81 -35.61 -31.00
C MET A 1 -31.36 -35.56 -30.53
N GLN A 2 -30.69 -36.70 -30.40
CA GLN A 2 -29.86 -37.40 -31.40
C GLN A 2 -28.52 -36.71 -31.71
N ARG A 3 -27.47 -37.57 -31.67
CA ARG A 3 -26.02 -37.36 -31.79
C ARG A 3 -25.60 -36.63 -33.07
N LYS A 4 -24.40 -36.00 -33.07
CA LYS A 4 -23.23 -36.50 -33.84
C LYS A 4 -22.02 -35.55 -33.80
N GLN A 5 -20.86 -36.15 -33.50
CA GLN A 5 -19.53 -35.72 -33.91
C GLN A 5 -19.42 -35.59 -35.44
N THR A 6 -18.40 -34.86 -35.91
CA THR A 6 -17.35 -35.24 -36.89
C THR A 6 -16.65 -33.95 -37.35
N ASP A 7 -15.38 -33.75 -37.02
CA ASP A 7 -14.16 -34.23 -37.72
C ASP A 7 -13.76 -33.35 -38.90
N ARG A 8 -12.58 -32.71 -38.78
CA ARG A 8 -11.38 -32.86 -39.65
C ARG A 8 -10.45 -31.65 -39.45
N ASN A 9 -9.19 -31.84 -39.02
CA ASN A 9 -8.01 -32.23 -39.81
C ASN A 9 -7.65 -31.09 -40.81
N GLU A 10 -6.44 -30.53 -40.92
CA GLU A 10 -5.10 -31.12 -40.88
C GLU A 10 -3.99 -30.06 -40.66
N GLY A 11 -2.82 -30.54 -40.20
CA GLY A 11 -1.48 -30.12 -40.65
C GLY A 11 -0.98 -28.73 -40.24
N ALA A 12 0.29 -28.48 -39.93
CA ALA A 12 1.54 -29.16 -40.24
C ALA A 12 2.52 -28.74 -39.12
N LEU A 13 3.22 -29.66 -38.46
CA LEU A 13 4.50 -30.26 -38.86
C LEU A 13 5.67 -29.27 -38.90
N PHE A 14 6.83 -29.82 -38.55
CA PHE A 14 8.21 -29.30 -38.58
C PHE A 14 8.68 -28.68 -37.26
N SER A 15 9.39 -29.42 -36.40
CA SER A 15 10.76 -30.01 -36.54
C SER A 15 11.73 -29.09 -35.79
N ASP A 16 12.77 -29.49 -35.10
CA ASP A 16 13.34 -30.76 -34.68
C ASP A 16 14.40 -30.36 -33.64
N ALA A 17 14.89 -31.35 -32.90
CA ALA A 17 16.16 -31.33 -32.19
C ALA A 17 16.25 -30.47 -30.91
N ASN A 18 16.10 -31.15 -29.78
CA ASN A 18 17.25 -31.56 -28.95
C ASN A 18 16.87 -31.66 -27.47
N CYS A 19 15.95 -32.55 -27.14
CA CYS A 19 15.87 -33.09 -25.78
C CYS A 19 16.53 -34.46 -25.82
N GLN A 20 17.86 -34.48 -25.64
CA GLN A 20 18.56 -35.72 -25.33
C GLN A 20 17.92 -36.32 -24.08
N LEU A 21 17.17 -37.39 -24.33
CA LEU A 21 16.64 -38.30 -23.35
C LEU A 21 17.83 -38.91 -22.60
N PHE A 22 18.19 -38.33 -21.46
CA PHE A 22 19.05 -38.97 -20.47
C PHE A 22 18.33 -40.22 -19.98
N LYS A 23 18.55 -41.36 -20.64
CA LYS A 23 18.18 -42.66 -20.10
C LYS A 23 19.13 -42.94 -18.93
N PRO A 24 18.65 -43.33 -17.76
CA PRO A 24 19.53 -43.83 -16.70
C PRO A 24 20.19 -45.12 -17.20
N THR A 25 21.52 -45.13 -17.30
CA THR A 25 22.29 -46.36 -17.51
C THR A 25 22.31 -47.15 -16.21
N THR A 26 21.47 -48.16 -16.12
CA THR A 26 21.53 -49.16 -15.05
C THR A 26 22.52 -50.25 -15.44
N ASP A 27 23.61 -50.38 -14.69
CA ASP A 27 24.49 -51.54 -14.80
C ASP A 27 23.81 -52.77 -14.14
N SER A 28 24.21 -53.96 -14.57
CA SER A 28 23.58 -55.27 -14.30
C SER A 28 23.54 -55.72 -12.83
N LYS A 29 23.81 -54.82 -11.88
CA LYS A 29 23.72 -55.05 -10.43
C LYS A 29 22.85 -54.04 -9.66
N GLY A 30 22.10 -53.17 -10.34
CA GLY A 30 20.96 -52.47 -9.72
C GLY A 30 21.26 -51.62 -8.48
N ILE A 31 22.43 -50.97 -8.41
CA ILE A 31 22.74 -50.01 -7.34
C ILE A 31 22.72 -48.59 -7.91
N GLN A 32 21.73 -47.81 -7.50
CA GLN A 32 21.57 -46.39 -7.84
C GLN A 32 22.54 -45.54 -7.01
N ILE A 33 23.50 -44.87 -7.67
CA ILE A 33 24.33 -43.85 -7.01
C ILE A 33 23.57 -42.51 -7.08
N GLN A 34 22.89 -42.15 -6.00
CA GLN A 34 22.31 -40.81 -5.83
C GLN A 34 23.40 -39.84 -5.37
N HIS A 35 23.64 -38.79 -6.15
CA HIS A 35 24.54 -37.70 -5.80
C HIS A 35 23.84 -36.78 -4.77
N PRO A 36 24.38 -36.56 -3.54
CA PRO A 36 23.67 -35.86 -2.46
C PRO A 36 23.64 -34.31 -2.57
N LEU A 37 24.11 -33.71 -3.67
CA LEU A 37 24.25 -32.24 -3.79
C LEU A 37 22.96 -31.47 -4.13
N ASN A 38 21.85 -32.16 -4.42
CA ASN A 38 20.61 -31.52 -4.86
C ASN A 38 19.61 -31.26 -3.71
N GLN A 39 19.76 -31.89 -2.55
CA GLN A 39 18.85 -31.64 -1.41
C GLN A 39 19.10 -30.29 -0.75
N GLN A 40 20.36 -29.87 -0.62
CA GLN A 40 20.69 -28.59 0.01
C GLN A 40 20.27 -27.39 -0.86
N GLN A 41 20.41 -27.50 -2.18
CA GLN A 41 19.96 -26.46 -3.10
C GLN A 41 18.43 -26.33 -3.12
N GLN A 42 17.70 -27.45 -3.03
CA GLN A 42 16.24 -27.43 -2.89
C GLN A 42 15.80 -26.82 -1.56
N GLN A 43 16.51 -27.09 -0.45
CA GLN A 43 16.23 -26.47 0.85
C GLN A 43 16.50 -24.96 0.84
N GLN A 44 17.56 -24.50 0.17
CA GLN A 44 17.86 -23.07 0.04
C GLN A 44 16.81 -22.34 -0.81
N GLN A 45 16.30 -22.96 -1.89
CA GLN A 45 15.22 -22.39 -2.68
C GLN A 45 13.89 -22.32 -1.91
N GLN A 46 13.60 -23.29 -1.04
CA GLN A 46 12.42 -23.25 -0.15
C GLN A 46 12.53 -22.15 0.93
N GLN A 47 13.74 -21.80 1.37
CA GLN A 47 13.95 -20.70 2.33
C GLN A 47 13.80 -19.31 1.68
N GLN A 48 14.16 -19.17 0.40
CA GLN A 48 13.97 -17.92 -0.35
C GLN A 48 12.49 -17.66 -0.69
N GLN A 49 11.68 -18.71 -0.90
CA GLN A 49 10.23 -18.59 -1.11
C GLN A 49 9.45 -18.11 0.12
N GLN A 50 10.03 -18.19 1.33
CA GLN A 50 9.39 -17.72 2.56
C GLN A 50 9.51 -16.20 2.78
N GLN A 51 10.22 -15.48 1.92
CA GLN A 51 10.41 -14.03 2.02
C GLN A 51 9.37 -13.21 1.22
N GLY A 52 8.27 -13.85 0.78
CA GLY A 52 7.21 -13.19 0.00
C GLY A 52 6.04 -12.64 0.82
N ALA A 53 5.92 -12.96 2.11
CA ALA A 53 4.76 -12.58 2.92
C ALA A 53 5.14 -11.50 3.93
N MET A 54 4.57 -10.29 3.76
CA MET A 54 4.65 -9.22 4.76
C MET A 54 4.17 -9.76 6.11
N ARG A 55 5.07 -9.77 7.11
CA ARG A 55 4.69 -10.10 8.49
C ARG A 55 4.26 -8.83 9.21
N PRO A 56 3.08 -8.80 9.84
CA PRO A 56 2.63 -7.62 10.58
C PRO A 56 3.58 -7.37 11.77
N THR A 57 3.91 -6.10 12.01
CA THR A 57 4.75 -5.67 13.14
C THR A 57 4.11 -6.08 14.48
N GLN A 58 4.91 -6.27 15.53
CA GLN A 58 4.44 -6.76 16.84
C GLN A 58 3.24 -5.99 17.43
N ALA A 59 3.11 -4.69 17.15
CA ALA A 59 1.98 -3.87 17.58
C ALA A 59 0.64 -4.21 16.89
N LEU A 60 0.70 -4.77 15.68
CA LEU A 60 -0.45 -5.16 14.87
C LEU A 60 -0.86 -6.61 15.11
N LEU A 61 -0.13 -7.35 15.96
CA LEU A 61 -0.59 -8.66 16.43
C LEU A 61 -1.92 -8.49 17.18
N VAL A 62 -2.90 -9.33 16.86
CA VAL A 62 -4.30 -9.24 17.32
C VAL A 62 -4.43 -9.03 18.83
N GLY A 63 -3.56 -9.66 19.64
CA GLY A 63 -3.57 -9.52 21.10
C GLY A 63 -3.11 -8.16 21.62
N ARG A 64 -2.21 -7.47 20.91
CA ARG A 64 -1.71 -6.13 21.29
C ARG A 64 -2.58 -5.01 20.72
N TYR A 65 -3.08 -5.17 19.50
CA TYR A 65 -3.92 -4.17 18.83
C TYR A 65 -5.20 -3.84 19.62
N ARG A 66 -5.82 -4.84 20.25
CA ARG A 66 -7.04 -4.68 21.07
C ARG A 66 -6.86 -3.81 22.32
N HIS A 67 -5.62 -3.59 22.78
CA HIS A 67 -5.33 -2.74 23.93
C HIS A 67 -4.94 -1.31 23.53
N LEU A 68 -4.84 -1.03 22.22
CA LEU A 68 -4.60 0.33 21.74
C LEU A 68 -5.86 1.19 21.90
N ARG A 69 -5.66 2.51 22.00
CA ARG A 69 -6.78 3.45 22.11
C ARG A 69 -7.56 3.50 20.80
N LEU A 70 -8.88 3.34 20.91
CA LEU A 70 -9.77 3.31 19.77
C LEU A 70 -9.82 4.66 19.02
N THR A 71 -9.64 4.58 17.71
CA THR A 71 -9.77 5.68 16.74
C THR A 71 -11.03 5.52 15.91
N THR A 72 -11.40 6.57 15.19
CA THR A 72 -12.62 6.59 14.35
C THR A 72 -12.56 5.65 13.16
N LYS A 73 -11.39 5.09 12.83
CA LYS A 73 -11.18 4.22 11.67
C LYS A 73 -11.07 2.74 12.01
N ASP A 74 -10.97 2.42 13.30
CA ASP A 74 -10.83 1.04 13.78
C ASP A 74 -12.17 0.30 13.84
N VAL A 75 -13.29 1.02 13.93
CA VAL A 75 -14.64 0.48 14.11
C VAL A 75 -15.63 1.10 13.12
N GLY A 76 -16.72 0.38 12.86
CA GLY A 76 -17.79 0.82 11.96
C GLY A 76 -18.78 1.80 12.59
N LYS A 77 -20.07 1.55 12.35
CA LYS A 77 -21.17 2.44 12.77
C LYS A 77 -21.26 2.54 14.31
N GLY A 78 -21.69 3.71 14.80
CA GLY A 78 -22.00 3.93 16.22
C GLY A 78 -20.87 4.52 17.06
N TYR A 79 -19.63 4.52 16.58
CA TYR A 79 -18.52 5.21 17.25
C TYR A 79 -18.23 6.56 16.58
N TYR A 80 -18.51 7.63 17.30
CA TYR A 80 -18.14 8.99 16.91
C TYR A 80 -17.14 9.57 17.90
N LYS A 81 -16.07 10.16 17.38
CA LYS A 81 -15.06 10.88 18.17
C LYS A 81 -14.69 12.17 17.45
N GLY A 82 -14.77 13.29 18.16
CA GLY A 82 -14.52 14.62 17.59
C GLY A 82 -13.03 14.98 17.49
N ASN A 83 -12.71 15.96 16.64
CA ASN A 83 -11.37 16.46 16.38
C ASN A 83 -11.06 17.80 17.08
N ARG A 84 -11.74 18.08 18.20
CA ARG A 84 -11.60 19.34 18.95
C ARG A 84 -11.93 20.62 18.15
N THR A 85 -12.74 20.51 17.09
CA THR A 85 -13.23 21.67 16.33
C THR A 85 -14.08 22.63 17.18
N GLY A 86 -14.61 22.16 18.32
CA GLY A 86 -15.52 22.91 19.18
C GLY A 86 -16.95 22.90 18.66
N SER A 87 -17.92 23.26 19.52
CA SER A 87 -19.34 23.33 19.12
C SER A 87 -19.66 24.67 18.47
N MET A 88 -20.22 24.63 17.25
CA MET A 88 -20.62 25.82 16.48
C MET A 88 -22.13 26.09 16.58
N GLY A 89 -22.84 25.38 17.46
CA GLY A 89 -24.29 25.38 17.49
C GLY A 89 -24.86 24.26 18.36
N GLN A 90 -26.04 23.78 18.01
CA GLN A 90 -26.77 22.76 18.76
C GLN A 90 -27.41 21.70 17.85
N HIS A 91 -27.49 20.46 18.34
CA HIS A 91 -28.25 19.41 17.68
C HIS A 91 -29.75 19.62 17.90
N THR A 92 -30.55 19.35 16.88
CA THR A 92 -32.01 19.36 16.95
C THR A 92 -32.54 17.99 17.36
N LYS A 93 -33.78 17.94 17.88
CA LYS A 93 -34.46 16.69 18.26
C LYS A 93 -34.49 15.64 17.14
N TYR A 94 -34.53 16.09 15.89
CA TYR A 94 -34.66 15.23 14.70
C TYR A 94 -33.32 14.95 14.00
N GLY A 95 -32.18 15.19 14.66
CA GLY A 95 -30.86 14.85 14.14
C GLY A 95 -30.21 15.90 13.23
N GLY A 96 -30.89 17.00 12.92
CA GLY A 96 -30.28 18.16 12.28
C GLY A 96 -29.33 18.94 13.22
N TYR A 97 -28.61 19.92 12.67
CA TYR A 97 -27.72 20.80 13.43
C TYR A 97 -28.01 22.27 13.11
N GLN A 98 -28.25 23.09 14.13
CA GLN A 98 -28.52 24.51 14.00
C GLN A 98 -27.29 25.32 14.40
N ILE A 99 -26.79 26.15 13.49
CA ILE A 99 -25.56 26.94 13.66
C ILE A 99 -25.86 28.20 14.47
N GLU A 100 -25.03 28.47 15.47
CA GLU A 100 -25.06 29.70 16.26
C GLU A 100 -23.90 30.60 15.82
N TRP A 101 -24.20 31.62 15.01
CA TRP A 101 -23.19 32.48 14.37
C TRP A 101 -22.26 33.19 15.36
N ALA A 102 -22.72 33.45 16.58
CA ALA A 102 -21.89 34.03 17.65
C ALA A 102 -20.71 33.13 18.07
N LYS A 103 -20.79 31.81 17.85
CA LYS A 103 -19.74 30.84 18.18
C LYS A 103 -18.81 30.52 17.01
N VAL A 104 -19.16 30.97 15.81
CA VAL A 104 -18.36 30.73 14.61
C VAL A 104 -17.10 31.60 14.68
N ARG A 105 -15.94 30.95 14.57
CA ARG A 105 -14.65 31.65 14.65
C ARG A 105 -14.39 32.38 13.34
N THR A 106 -14.20 33.70 13.41
CA THR A 106 -13.81 34.54 12.28
C THR A 106 -12.43 35.12 12.52
N TYR A 107 -11.56 35.05 11.51
CA TYR A 107 -10.25 35.70 11.52
C TYR A 107 -10.33 36.98 10.70
N VAL A 108 -10.46 38.11 11.38
CA VAL A 108 -10.60 39.42 10.71
C VAL A 108 -9.23 39.86 10.20
N VAL A 109 -9.12 40.01 8.88
CA VAL A 109 -7.90 40.46 8.21
C VAL A 109 -7.92 42.01 8.16
N PRO A 110 -6.87 42.70 8.60
CA PRO A 110 -6.78 44.15 8.48
C PRO A 110 -6.58 44.58 7.02
N ASN A 111 -6.78 45.85 6.68
CA ASN A 111 -6.42 46.36 5.36
C ASN A 111 -4.90 46.29 5.16
N LEU A 112 -4.45 45.66 4.06
CA LEU A 112 -3.03 45.40 3.75
C LEU A 112 -2.48 46.27 2.61
N GLU A 113 -3.27 47.17 2.01
CA GLU A 113 -2.89 47.90 0.78
C GLU A 113 -1.60 48.72 0.91
N SER A 114 -1.31 49.27 2.10
CA SER A 114 -0.10 50.04 2.38
C SER A 114 0.95 49.27 3.21
N PHE A 115 0.69 48.00 3.56
CA PHE A 115 1.52 47.23 4.50
C PHE A 115 2.68 46.55 3.78
N LYS A 116 3.90 47.08 3.96
CA LYS A 116 5.15 46.51 3.42
C LYS A 116 5.96 45.83 4.52
N ALA A 117 5.56 44.61 4.87
CA ALA A 117 6.38 43.70 5.65
C ALA A 117 6.76 42.49 4.79
N GLY A 118 8.04 42.11 4.85
CA GLY A 118 8.58 41.00 4.10
C GLY A 118 9.76 40.40 4.85
N PHE A 119 10.27 39.29 4.34
CA PHE A 119 11.45 38.65 4.89
C PHE A 119 12.66 39.58 4.72
N LEU A 120 13.37 39.88 5.82
CA LEU A 120 14.62 40.63 5.75
C LEU A 120 15.72 39.67 5.28
N PHE A 121 16.13 39.81 4.02
CA PHE A 121 17.38 39.21 3.57
C PHE A 121 18.54 40.05 4.14
N GLY A 122 19.44 39.40 4.87
CA GLY A 122 20.60 40.03 5.54
C GLY A 122 21.68 40.51 4.57
N GLY A 123 21.33 41.42 3.66
CA GLY A 123 22.22 42.01 2.67
C GLY A 123 21.82 43.44 2.37
N ALA A 124 22.19 44.36 3.25
CA ALA A 124 22.15 45.78 2.96
C ALA A 124 23.23 46.12 1.93
N SER A 125 22.85 46.35 0.68
CA SER A 125 23.60 47.23 -0.23
C SER A 125 22.64 48.29 -0.77
N SER A 126 22.48 49.32 0.03
CA SER A 126 21.94 50.61 -0.37
C SER A 126 22.69 51.14 -1.59
N SER A 127 22.03 51.21 -2.73
CA SER A 127 22.42 52.11 -3.82
C SER A 127 21.19 52.87 -4.31
N SER A 128 20.85 53.91 -3.55
CA SER A 128 20.04 55.03 -4.02
C SER A 128 20.76 55.70 -5.19
N ARG A 129 20.30 55.45 -6.42
CA ARG A 129 20.62 56.27 -7.59
C ARG A 129 19.33 56.56 -8.36
N PHE A 130 18.51 57.47 -7.85
CA PHE A 130 17.61 58.27 -8.67
C PHE A 130 17.37 59.61 -7.95
N ALA A 131 18.26 60.56 -8.24
CA ALA A 131 18.04 61.99 -8.15
C ALA A 131 18.53 62.56 -9.48
N GLY A 132 17.67 63.31 -10.18
CA GLY A 132 17.92 63.89 -11.51
C GLY A 132 16.81 63.55 -12.49
#